data_AF-A0A804MMG9-F1
#
_entry.id   AF-A0A804MMG9-F1
#
_cell.length_a   1.000
_cell.length_b   1.000
_cell.length_c   1.000
_cell.angle_alpha   90.00
_cell.angle_beta   90.00
_cell.angle_gamma   90.00
#
_symmetry.space_group_name_H-M   'P 1'
#
loop_
_entity.id
_entity.type
_entity.pdbx_description
1 polymer ?
#
loop_
_entity_poly.entity_id
_entity_poly.type
_entity_poly.pdbx_seq_one_letter_code
_entity_poly.pdbx_strand_id
1 'polypeptide(L)'
;MQCHCRCSPPPAHRRRSGASVGAVVASMDWPQVTTYKALVSAQAHLEEIIQNLGRMIRELLISFYKRTGKKPKRIIFYRDGISEGQFNHVLIPEMDTIRKACASLEDGYLPPVTFVVIQKRHHTRLFPGVHGRRDVTDRSGNILPGTVVDTEICHPREFDFYVCSHAGI
;
A
#
# COMPACT_ATOMS: atom_id res chain seq x y z
N MET A 1 -1.27 -9.04 -10.13
CA MET A 1 -1.57 -9.32 -8.71
C MET A 1 -1.49 -8.02 -7.95
N GLN A 2 -2.51 -7.71 -7.17
CA GLN A 2 -2.56 -6.51 -6.33
C GLN A 2 -2.23 -6.89 -4.90
N CYS A 3 -1.30 -6.18 -4.30
CA CYS A 3 -0.82 -6.38 -2.94
C CYS A 3 -1.09 -5.13 -2.11
N HIS A 4 -1.44 -5.32 -0.84
CA HIS A 4 -1.49 -4.25 0.14
C HIS A 4 -0.70 -4.67 1.37
N CYS A 5 0.04 -3.75 1.97
CA CYS A 5 0.82 -4.05 3.16
C CYS A 5 0.92 -2.85 4.09
N ARG A 6 1.22 -3.17 5.34
CA ARG A 6 1.42 -2.21 6.42
C ARG A 6 2.27 -2.82 7.52
N CYS A 7 3.18 -2.03 8.08
CA CYS A 7 3.74 -2.29 9.39
C CYS A 7 2.95 -1.52 10.46
N SER A 8 2.60 -2.18 11.56
CA SER A 8 1.91 -1.58 12.69
C SER A 8 2.80 -1.65 13.93
N PRO A 9 3.14 -0.51 14.57
CA PRO A 9 3.85 -0.52 15.83
C PRO A 9 2.95 -1.08 16.95
N PRO A 10 3.54 -1.50 18.07
CA PRO A 10 2.75 -1.91 19.23
C PRO A 10 1.89 -0.74 19.75
N PRO A 11 0.73 -1.05 20.37
CA PRO A 11 -0.11 -0.04 21.00
C PRO A 11 0.66 0.73 22.08
N ALA A 12 0.25 1.96 22.37
CA ALA A 12 0.97 2.89 23.25
C ALA A 12 1.35 2.27 24.62
N HIS A 13 0.46 1.48 25.22
CA HIS A 13 0.70 0.82 26.51
C HIS A 13 1.74 -0.30 26.47
N ARG A 14 2.10 -0.83 25.28
CA ARG A 14 3.16 -1.82 25.07
C ARG A 14 4.36 -1.26 24.32
N ARG A 15 4.50 0.07 24.22
CA ARG A 15 5.58 0.72 23.47
C ARG A 15 6.99 0.44 23.97
N ARG A 16 7.20 -0.23 25.10
CA ARG A 16 8.56 -0.58 25.57
C ARG A 16 8.96 -2.03 25.27
N SER A 17 8.01 -2.90 24.93
CA SER A 17 8.27 -4.35 24.82
C SER A 17 7.47 -5.05 23.72
N GLY A 18 6.51 -4.37 23.09
CA GLY A 18 5.67 -4.96 22.06
C GLY A 18 6.40 -5.04 20.71
N ALA A 19 6.27 -6.17 20.03
CA ALA A 19 6.73 -6.32 18.66
C ALA A 19 5.92 -5.42 17.70
N SER A 20 6.58 -4.92 16.65
CA SER A 20 5.86 -4.43 15.47
C SER A 20 5.31 -5.62 14.70
N VAL A 21 4.22 -5.40 13.96
CA VAL A 21 3.59 -6.45 13.13
C VAL A 21 3.51 -5.97 11.69
N GLY A 22 4.21 -6.68 10.81
CA GLY A 22 4.09 -6.55 9.36
C GLY A 22 2.95 -7.43 8.85
N ALA A 23 2.08 -6.86 8.02
CA ALA A 23 1.02 -7.58 7.33
C ALA A 23 1.08 -7.32 5.83
N VAL A 24 0.90 -8.37 5.04
CA VAL A 24 0.82 -8.29 3.58
C VAL A 24 -0.36 -9.15 3.11
N VAL A 25 -1.23 -8.56 2.30
CA VAL A 25 -2.31 -9.26 1.60
C VAL A 25 -2.07 -9.20 0.11
N ALA A 26 -2.49 -10.22 -0.63
CA ALA A 26 -2.52 -10.16 -2.09
C ALA A 26 -3.81 -10.75 -2.66
N SER A 27 -4.28 -10.16 -3.76
CA SER A 27 -5.40 -10.66 -4.56
C SER A 27 -5.09 -12.09 -5.02
N MET A 28 -6.06 -12.99 -4.98
CA MET A 28 -5.92 -14.41 -5.34
C MET A 28 -6.75 -14.76 -6.59
N ASP A 29 -7.24 -13.75 -7.29
CA ASP A 29 -8.05 -13.78 -8.49
C ASP A 29 -7.75 -12.55 -9.33
N TRP A 30 -7.83 -12.70 -10.65
CA TRP A 30 -7.62 -11.64 -11.62
C TRP A 30 -8.47 -11.90 -12.86
N PRO A 31 -9.22 -10.91 -13.39
CA PRO A 31 -9.20 -9.47 -13.06
C PRO A 31 -10.16 -9.01 -11.96
N GLN A 32 -10.86 -9.92 -11.27
CA GLN A 32 -11.93 -9.55 -10.33
C GLN A 32 -11.40 -8.91 -9.04
N VAL A 33 -10.22 -9.33 -8.57
CA VAL A 33 -9.54 -8.79 -7.38
C VAL A 33 -10.46 -8.78 -6.13
N THR A 34 -11.22 -9.86 -5.93
CA THR A 34 -12.22 -9.96 -4.85
C THR A 34 -11.76 -10.82 -3.69
N THR A 35 -10.88 -11.81 -3.93
CA THR A 35 -10.38 -12.69 -2.89
C THR A 35 -8.97 -12.30 -2.53
N TYR A 36 -8.65 -12.23 -1.23
CA TYR A 36 -7.29 -11.96 -0.76
C TYR A 36 -6.79 -13.07 0.16
N LYS A 37 -5.50 -13.41 0.06
CA LYS A 37 -4.79 -14.16 1.10
C LYS A 37 -3.97 -13.19 1.93
N ALA A 38 -4.00 -13.36 3.25
CA ALA A 38 -3.25 -12.55 4.20
C ALA A 38 -2.08 -13.36 4.79
N LEU A 39 -0.95 -12.69 4.97
CA LEU A 39 0.17 -13.16 5.76
C LEU A 39 0.54 -12.08 6.78
N VAL A 40 0.95 -12.51 7.96
CA VAL A 40 1.36 -11.64 9.06
C VAL A 40 2.67 -12.15 9.65
N SER A 41 3.52 -11.22 10.09
CA SER A 41 4.76 -11.51 10.79
C SER A 41 4.98 -10.51 11.91
N ALA A 42 5.26 -11.03 13.11
CA ALA A 42 5.89 -10.21 14.14
C ALA A 42 7.33 -9.87 13.71
N GLN A 43 7.81 -8.71 14.12
CA GLN A 43 9.17 -8.24 13.86
C GLN A 43 9.69 -7.38 15.02
N ALA A 44 10.95 -6.96 14.93
CA ALA A 44 11.60 -6.17 15.97
C ALA A 44 10.79 -4.90 16.33
N HIS A 45 11.00 -4.45 17.56
CA HIS A 45 10.30 -3.30 18.12
C HIS A 45 10.57 -2.03 17.30
N LEU A 46 9.51 -1.32 16.90
CA LEU A 46 9.55 -0.07 16.12
C LEU A 46 10.22 -0.19 14.74
N GLU A 47 10.39 -1.41 14.25
CA GLU A 47 10.88 -1.63 12.90
C GLU A 47 9.77 -1.33 11.89
N GLU A 48 9.99 -0.36 10.99
CA GLU A 48 9.01 0.00 9.94
C GLU A 48 9.16 -0.88 8.70
N ILE A 49 10.39 -1.26 8.33
CA ILE A 49 10.65 -2.15 7.18
C ILE A 49 10.11 -3.54 7.49
N ILE A 50 9.33 -4.13 6.57
CA ILE A 50 8.78 -5.47 6.78
C ILE A 50 9.87 -6.52 6.58
N GLN A 51 10.47 -6.99 7.68
CA GLN A 51 11.65 -7.86 7.67
C GLN A 51 11.43 -9.19 6.93
N ASN A 52 10.24 -9.79 7.07
CA ASN A 52 9.90 -11.06 6.41
C ASN A 52 9.19 -10.89 5.05
N LEU A 53 9.25 -9.70 4.44
CA LEU A 53 8.51 -9.39 3.21
C LEU A 53 8.81 -10.37 2.08
N GLY A 54 10.06 -10.76 1.89
CA GLY A 54 10.46 -11.65 0.78
C GLY A 54 9.79 -13.02 0.87
N ARG A 55 9.79 -13.62 2.07
CA ARG A 55 9.07 -14.87 2.35
C ARG A 55 7.57 -14.71 2.09
N MET A 56 6.98 -13.63 2.58
CA MET A 56 5.54 -13.37 2.44
C MET A 56 5.14 -13.22 0.96
N ILE A 57 5.90 -12.45 0.18
CA ILE A 57 5.66 -12.25 -1.25
C ILE A 57 5.80 -13.56 -2.02
N ARG A 58 6.85 -14.34 -1.74
CA ARG A 58 7.04 -15.66 -2.35
C ARG A 58 5.83 -16.56 -2.10
N GLU A 59 5.36 -16.64 -0.86
CA GLU A 59 4.21 -17.48 -0.51
C GLU A 59 2.90 -16.99 -1.17
N LEU A 60 2.70 -15.68 -1.26
CA LEU A 60 1.55 -15.09 -1.94
C LEU A 60 1.59 -15.36 -3.46
N LEU A 61 2.76 -15.28 -4.09
CA LEU A 61 2.96 -15.62 -5.51
C LEU A 61 2.64 -17.09 -5.79
N ILE A 62 3.12 -18.01 -4.94
CA ILE A 62 2.81 -19.44 -5.03
C ILE A 62 1.29 -19.66 -4.87
N SER A 63 0.68 -18.99 -3.89
CA SER A 63 -0.76 -19.10 -3.63
C SER A 63 -1.59 -18.59 -4.81
N PHE A 64 -1.18 -17.47 -5.41
CA PHE A 64 -1.80 -16.92 -6.61
C PHE A 64 -1.73 -17.90 -7.79
N TYR A 65 -0.54 -18.48 -8.03
CA TYR A 65 -0.35 -19.45 -9.11
C TYR A 65 -1.22 -20.69 -8.89
N LYS A 66 -1.25 -21.24 -7.66
CA LYS A 66 -2.11 -22.39 -7.32
C LYS A 66 -3.59 -22.11 -7.57
N ARG A 67 -4.06 -20.88 -7.35
CA ARG A 67 -5.48 -20.53 -7.50
C ARG A 67 -5.87 -20.14 -8.93
N THR A 68 -4.96 -19.57 -9.70
CA THR A 68 -5.27 -19.01 -11.04
C THR A 68 -4.65 -19.78 -12.20
N GLY A 69 -3.72 -20.70 -11.93
CA GLY A 69 -2.90 -21.38 -12.94
C GLY A 69 -1.96 -20.45 -13.71
N LYS A 70 -1.82 -19.18 -13.30
CA LYS A 70 -1.08 -18.15 -14.03
C LYS A 70 -0.12 -17.42 -13.10
N LYS A 71 1.06 -17.06 -13.62
CA LYS A 71 2.00 -16.18 -12.92
C LYS A 71 1.57 -14.71 -13.11
N PRO A 72 1.63 -13.86 -12.08
CA PRO A 72 1.39 -12.44 -12.25
C PRO A 72 2.37 -11.82 -13.24
N LYS A 73 1.86 -11.26 -14.35
CA LYS A 73 2.69 -10.50 -15.29
C LYS A 73 3.09 -9.12 -14.77
N ARG A 74 2.37 -8.61 -13.77
CA ARG A 74 2.64 -7.35 -13.06
C ARG A 74 2.21 -7.46 -11.60
N ILE A 75 2.91 -6.73 -10.74
CA ILE A 75 2.60 -6.58 -9.32
C ILE A 75 2.31 -5.11 -9.04
N ILE A 76 1.17 -4.82 -8.42
CA ILE A 76 0.85 -3.48 -7.89
C ILE A 76 0.91 -3.59 -6.37
N PHE A 77 1.76 -2.81 -5.73
CA PHE A 77 2.09 -2.92 -4.32
C PHE A 77 1.76 -1.64 -3.58
N TYR A 78 0.66 -1.65 -2.83
CA TYR A 78 0.20 -0.54 -2.01
C TYR A 78 0.77 -0.65 -0.60
N ARG A 79 1.62 0.31 -0.20
CA ARG A 79 2.28 0.33 1.11
C ARG A 79 1.72 1.46 1.97
N ASP A 80 0.95 1.10 3.00
CA ASP A 80 0.33 2.05 3.94
C ASP A 80 1.24 2.29 5.16
N GLY A 81 1.30 3.52 5.64
CA GLY A 81 1.87 3.84 6.96
C GLY A 81 3.29 4.39 6.97
N ILE A 82 3.87 4.73 5.83
CA ILE A 82 5.21 5.33 5.77
C ILE A 82 5.12 6.85 5.85
N SER A 83 6.01 7.49 6.61
CA SER A 83 6.21 8.93 6.62
C SER A 83 7.11 9.39 5.45
N GLU A 84 6.93 10.61 4.95
CA GLU A 84 7.67 11.12 3.77
C GLU A 84 9.19 11.00 3.92
N GLY A 85 9.72 11.38 5.10
CA GLY A 85 11.16 11.27 5.40
C GLY A 85 11.72 9.83 5.42
N GLN A 86 10.86 8.81 5.37
CA GLN A 86 11.25 7.40 5.34
C GLN A 86 11.01 6.73 3.99
N PHE A 87 10.46 7.44 2.98
CA PHE A 87 10.09 6.85 1.70
C PHE A 87 11.24 6.06 1.07
N ASN A 88 12.39 6.69 0.84
CA ASN A 88 13.54 6.01 0.23
C ASN A 88 14.10 4.89 1.11
N HIS A 89 14.09 5.09 2.44
CA HIS A 89 14.60 4.10 3.38
C HIS A 89 13.74 2.82 3.41
N VAL A 90 12.45 2.91 3.09
CA VAL A 90 11.56 1.74 3.01
C VAL A 90 11.44 1.22 1.57
N LEU A 91 11.27 2.10 0.59
CA LEU A 91 11.06 1.77 -0.81
C LEU A 91 12.21 0.93 -1.38
N ILE A 92 13.46 1.39 -1.20
CA ILE A 92 14.64 0.73 -1.78
C ILE A 92 14.77 -0.72 -1.30
N PRO A 93 14.83 -1.00 0.03
CA PRO A 93 14.96 -2.37 0.51
C PRO A 93 13.72 -3.23 0.27
N GLU A 94 12.49 -2.69 0.40
CA GLU A 94 11.28 -3.48 0.13
C GLU A 94 11.16 -3.85 -1.36
N MET A 95 11.48 -2.92 -2.28
CA MET A 95 11.48 -3.20 -3.72
C MET A 95 12.51 -4.28 -4.09
N ASP A 96 13.73 -4.18 -3.58
CA ASP A 96 14.77 -5.20 -3.78
C ASP A 96 14.31 -6.56 -3.25
N THR A 97 13.70 -6.58 -2.08
CA THR A 97 13.12 -7.79 -1.46
C THR A 97 12.02 -8.41 -2.31
N ILE A 98 11.11 -7.60 -2.88
CA ILE A 98 10.06 -8.08 -3.80
C ILE A 98 10.67 -8.69 -5.06
N ARG A 99 11.67 -8.04 -5.66
CA ARG A 99 12.36 -8.53 -6.86
C ARG A 99 13.09 -9.85 -6.59
N LYS A 100 13.83 -9.94 -5.47
CA LYS A 100 14.48 -11.18 -5.02
C LYS A 100 13.48 -12.31 -4.78
N ALA A 101 12.32 -12.00 -4.18
CA ALA A 101 11.27 -13.00 -3.99
C ALA A 101 10.74 -13.54 -5.33
N CYS A 102 10.59 -12.69 -6.35
CA CYS A 102 10.21 -13.12 -7.69
C CYS A 102 11.31 -14.00 -8.32
N ALA A 103 12.56 -13.52 -8.36
CA ALA A 103 13.69 -14.28 -8.91
C ALA A 103 13.92 -15.63 -8.20
N SER A 104 13.57 -15.75 -6.91
CA SER A 104 13.65 -17.01 -6.17
C SER A 104 12.68 -18.09 -6.65
N LEU A 105 11.62 -17.73 -7.39
CA LEU A 105 10.61 -18.69 -7.87
C LEU A 105 11.03 -19.37 -9.16
N GLU A 106 11.65 -18.61 -10.05
CA GLU A 106 12.09 -19.05 -11.36
C GLU A 106 13.14 -18.07 -11.89
N ASP A 107 14.18 -18.60 -12.52
CA ASP A 107 15.23 -17.77 -13.11
C ASP A 107 14.65 -16.87 -14.21
N GLY A 108 15.05 -15.59 -14.21
CA GLY A 108 14.50 -14.58 -15.11
C GLY A 108 13.07 -14.09 -14.81
N TYR A 109 12.37 -14.60 -13.78
CA TYR A 109 11.03 -14.10 -13.43
C TYR A 109 11.12 -12.74 -12.69
N LEU A 110 11.01 -11.66 -13.47
CA LEU A 110 11.09 -10.26 -13.03
C LEU A 110 9.87 -9.47 -13.54
N PRO A 111 8.65 -9.74 -13.00
CA PRO A 111 7.48 -8.97 -13.39
C PRO A 111 7.66 -7.49 -12.99
N PRO A 112 7.23 -6.52 -13.83
CA PRO A 112 7.20 -5.12 -13.44
C PRO A 112 6.41 -4.92 -12.14
N VAL A 113 6.98 -4.12 -11.24
CA VAL A 113 6.39 -3.77 -9.94
C VAL A 113 6.09 -2.28 -9.92
N THR A 114 4.83 -1.93 -9.66
CA THR A 114 4.42 -0.56 -9.33
C THR A 114 4.29 -0.46 -7.82
N PHE A 115 5.11 0.38 -7.19
CA PHE A 115 5.09 0.60 -5.74
C PHE A 115 4.41 1.93 -5.45
N VAL A 116 3.32 1.89 -4.68
CA VAL A 116 2.50 3.05 -4.36
C VAL A 116 2.46 3.20 -2.85
N VAL A 117 3.03 4.30 -2.34
CA VAL A 117 2.90 4.64 -0.92
C VAL A 117 1.53 5.28 -0.69
N ILE A 118 0.83 4.83 0.34
CA ILE A 118 -0.48 5.36 0.75
C ILE A 118 -0.33 6.08 2.08
N GLN A 119 -0.68 7.37 2.11
CA GLN A 119 -0.70 8.18 3.32
C GLN A 119 -2.11 8.70 3.60
N LYS A 120 -2.73 8.22 4.68
CA LYS A 120 -4.04 8.70 5.15
C LYS A 120 -3.96 9.78 6.23
N ARG A 121 -2.81 9.88 6.90
CA ARG A 121 -2.60 10.74 8.08
C ARG A 121 -1.63 11.87 7.72
N HIS A 122 -2.14 12.88 7.03
CA HIS A 122 -1.42 14.09 6.64
C HIS A 122 -2.23 15.35 6.98
N HIS A 123 -1.60 16.51 6.84
CA HIS A 123 -2.22 17.81 7.15
C HIS A 123 -2.92 18.47 5.95
N THR A 124 -2.74 17.97 4.72
CA THR A 124 -3.48 18.46 3.55
C THR A 124 -4.99 18.27 3.73
N ARG A 125 -5.77 19.32 3.44
CA ARG A 125 -7.23 19.33 3.45
C ARG A 125 -7.71 19.94 2.15
N LEU A 126 -8.71 19.33 1.54
CA LEU A 126 -9.29 19.75 0.27
C LEU A 126 -10.72 20.23 0.52
N PHE A 127 -11.05 21.40 -0.01
CA PHE A 127 -12.35 22.03 0.14
C PHE A 127 -12.98 22.29 -1.24
N PRO A 128 -14.32 22.30 -1.34
CA PRO A 128 -15.00 22.73 -2.55
C PRO A 128 -14.65 24.18 -2.89
N GLY A 129 -14.36 24.47 -4.16
CA GLY A 129 -14.02 25.83 -4.60
C GLY A 129 -15.16 26.84 -4.39
N VAL A 130 -16.42 26.38 -4.37
CA VAL A 130 -17.59 27.20 -4.06
C VAL A 130 -18.26 26.67 -2.81
N HIS A 131 -18.20 27.45 -1.72
CA HIS A 131 -18.81 27.09 -0.46
C HIS A 131 -20.34 27.08 -0.57
N GLY A 132 -20.98 26.06 0.02
CA GLY A 132 -22.44 25.94 0.10
C GLY A 132 -23.14 25.31 -1.12
N ARG A 133 -22.41 25.01 -2.21
CA ARG A 133 -22.98 24.31 -3.37
C ARG A 133 -23.16 22.82 -3.10
N ARG A 134 -24.38 22.42 -2.75
CA ARG A 134 -24.73 21.01 -2.44
C ARG A 134 -24.58 20.04 -3.60
N ASP A 135 -24.50 20.52 -4.83
CA ASP A 135 -24.35 19.68 -6.02
C ASP A 135 -22.90 19.24 -6.28
N VAL A 136 -21.92 19.89 -5.62
CA VAL A 136 -20.49 19.54 -5.69
C VAL A 136 -19.92 19.11 -4.33
N THR A 137 -20.79 18.87 -3.35
CA THR A 137 -20.41 18.40 -2.01
C THR A 137 -21.18 17.15 -1.63
N ASP A 138 -20.63 16.37 -0.71
CA ASP A 138 -21.41 15.34 -0.04
C ASP A 138 -22.37 15.93 1.00
N ARG A 139 -23.03 15.05 1.77
CA ARG A 139 -24.02 15.44 2.79
C ARG A 139 -23.42 16.26 3.95
N SER A 140 -22.13 16.09 4.23
CA SER A 140 -21.41 16.78 5.29
C SER A 140 -20.81 18.12 4.82
N GLY A 141 -20.88 18.43 3.53
CA GLY A 141 -20.24 19.60 2.93
C GLY A 141 -18.78 19.37 2.52
N ASN A 142 -18.28 18.14 2.61
CA ASN A 142 -16.95 17.78 2.11
C ASN A 142 -16.95 17.58 0.59
N ILE A 143 -15.75 17.52 0.00
CA ILE A 143 -15.56 17.17 -1.40
C ILE A 143 -16.17 15.79 -1.73
N LEU A 144 -16.69 15.62 -2.95
CA LEU A 144 -17.31 14.37 -3.37
C LEU A 144 -16.32 13.20 -3.40
N PRO A 145 -16.78 11.96 -3.10
CA PRO A 145 -15.98 10.75 -3.33
C PRO A 145 -15.56 10.66 -4.80
N GLY A 146 -14.30 10.30 -5.04
CA GLY A 146 -13.68 10.27 -6.36
C GLY A 146 -12.98 11.57 -6.76
N THR A 147 -12.98 12.60 -5.91
CA THR A 147 -12.16 13.81 -6.15
C THR A 147 -10.68 13.44 -6.17
N VAL A 148 -10.00 13.79 -7.27
CA VAL A 148 -8.56 13.60 -7.48
C VAL A 148 -7.89 14.96 -7.66
N VAL A 149 -6.73 15.14 -7.05
CA VAL A 149 -5.85 16.31 -7.27
C VAL A 149 -4.45 15.79 -7.55
N ASP A 150 -3.97 16.01 -8.77
CA ASP A 150 -2.64 15.61 -9.27
C ASP A 150 -1.84 16.81 -9.83
N THR A 151 -2.29 18.03 -9.56
CA THR A 151 -1.69 19.28 -10.02
C THR A 151 -1.56 20.30 -8.89
N GLU A 152 -0.71 21.33 -9.10
CA GLU A 152 -0.48 22.51 -8.25
C GLU A 152 0.12 22.25 -6.87
N ILE A 153 -0.53 21.42 -6.05
CA ILE A 153 -0.14 21.13 -4.66
C ILE A 153 0.64 19.83 -4.50
N CYS A 154 0.79 19.07 -5.59
CA CYS A 154 1.54 17.82 -5.65
C CYS A 154 3.06 18.06 -5.73
N HIS A 155 3.83 17.01 -5.53
CA HIS A 155 5.29 17.08 -5.59
C HIS A 155 5.76 17.54 -6.97
N PRO A 156 6.68 18.52 -7.06
CA PRO A 156 7.04 19.15 -8.34
C PRO A 156 7.80 18.25 -9.31
N ARG A 157 8.25 17.06 -8.88
CA ARG A 157 9.11 16.15 -9.67
C ARG A 157 8.78 14.66 -9.51
N GLU A 158 8.02 14.30 -8.49
CA GLU A 158 7.70 12.90 -8.21
C GLU A 158 6.27 12.63 -8.68
N PHE A 159 5.89 11.37 -8.79
CA PHE A 159 4.55 11.00 -9.19
C PHE A 159 3.68 10.74 -7.96
N ASP A 160 3.02 11.79 -7.48
CA ASP A 160 2.04 11.74 -6.40
C ASP A 160 0.70 12.36 -6.82
N PHE A 161 -0.34 12.02 -6.08
CA PHE A 161 -1.69 12.58 -6.23
C PHE A 161 -2.48 12.37 -4.94
N TYR A 162 -3.46 13.23 -4.71
CA TYR A 162 -4.47 13.06 -3.67
C TYR A 162 -5.73 12.44 -4.27
N VAL A 163 -6.33 11.49 -3.55
CA VAL A 163 -7.65 10.95 -3.90
C VAL A 163 -8.53 10.87 -2.65
N CYS A 164 -9.68 11.53 -2.69
CA CYS A 164 -10.72 11.37 -1.69
C CYS A 164 -11.69 10.29 -2.15
N SER A 165 -11.42 9.03 -1.83
CA SER A 165 -12.19 7.88 -2.34
C SER A 165 -13.47 7.56 -1.55
N HIS A 166 -13.80 8.32 -0.51
CA HIS A 166 -14.89 8.04 0.42
C HIS A 166 -15.71 9.31 0.69
N ALA A 167 -16.95 9.12 1.14
CA ALA A 167 -17.78 10.24 1.59
C ALA A 167 -17.35 10.66 3.00
N GLY A 168 -17.36 11.96 3.26
CA GLY A 168 -17.35 12.52 4.60
C GLY A 168 -18.70 12.22 5.27
N ILE A 169 -18.64 11.54 6.40
CA ILE A 169 -19.81 11.15 7.21
C ILE A 169 -19.68 11.80 8.57
#